data_AF-A0A831SI92-F1
#
_entry.id   AF-A0A831SI92-F1
#
_cell.length_a   1.000
_cell.length_b   1.000
_cell.length_c   1.000
_cell.angle_alpha   90.00
_cell.angle_beta   90.00
_cell.angle_gamma   90.00
#
_symmetry.space_group_name_H-M   'P 1'
#
loop_
_entity.id
_entity.type
_entity.pdbx_description
1 polymer ?
#
loop_
_entity_poly.entity_id
_entity_poly.type
_entity_poly.pdbx_seq_one_letter_code
_entity_poly.pdbx_strand_id
1 'polypeptide(L)'
;FSNWDTNGNGIYGEWAENQSAADIPDLYPDVYVGRLPCRNIFDVKVVVKKIIDYESKKCSNSWFKRMVVVGGDTYPEKTSYYDGEVYTQMGLDMMPGFEAIKLWASDGSLKSWVDVVRAINRGCGFIWFSGHGNPASWATHPPNSSKWITGLKLWQMNFLFNKEKLPICITGSGCFNSMFNVSLKHSDWTYFMGLFPYNVPYCWSWAMVKRATGGSIATIGATAFSYESPDINRGEGGIEWLDMHFFEQYGLKNVTILGEVWGKTITAFLQNFTINWNDNSPNGSAIIAKNVQEWVLFGDPSLKIGGYFN
;
A
#
# COMPACT_ATOMS: atom_id res chain seq x y z
N PHE A 1 -2.14 17.44 -18.05
CA PHE A 1 -3.38 16.82 -18.51
C PHE A 1 -3.17 15.98 -19.76
N SER A 2 -2.90 14.70 -19.54
CA SER A 2 -2.98 13.63 -20.54
C SER A 2 -4.42 13.09 -20.60
N ASN A 3 -4.92 12.72 -21.78
CA ASN A 3 -6.26 12.14 -21.96
C ASN A 3 -6.29 10.61 -21.80
N TRP A 4 -5.12 9.95 -21.71
CA TRP A 4 -4.95 8.49 -21.58
C TRP A 4 -5.49 7.65 -22.74
N ASP A 5 -5.90 8.27 -23.83
CA ASP A 5 -6.44 7.64 -25.05
C ASP A 5 -5.73 8.27 -26.25
N THR A 6 -4.54 7.74 -26.54
CA THR A 6 -3.64 8.26 -27.59
C THR A 6 -4.15 7.89 -28.97
N ASN A 7 -4.81 6.72 -29.10
CA ASN A 7 -5.29 6.20 -30.36
C ASN A 7 -6.76 6.58 -30.67
N GLY A 8 -7.49 7.15 -29.69
CA GLY A 8 -8.85 7.66 -29.84
C GLY A 8 -9.95 6.60 -29.88
N ASN A 9 -9.70 5.39 -29.37
CA ASN A 9 -10.64 4.27 -29.45
C ASN A 9 -11.57 4.15 -28.23
N GLY A 10 -11.39 4.98 -27.21
CA GLY A 10 -12.20 4.98 -25.98
C GLY A 10 -11.84 3.88 -24.97
N ILE A 11 -10.74 3.16 -25.18
CA ILE A 11 -10.08 2.27 -24.22
C ILE A 11 -8.84 3.03 -23.73
N TYR A 12 -8.63 3.09 -22.43
CA TYR A 12 -7.66 4.01 -21.82
C TYR A 12 -6.47 3.25 -21.23
N GLY A 13 -5.27 3.77 -21.43
CA GLY A 13 -4.03 3.24 -20.84
C GLY A 13 -3.61 1.87 -21.40
N GLU A 14 -3.94 1.58 -22.66
CA GLU A 14 -3.71 0.29 -23.29
C GLU A 14 -2.23 -0.03 -23.47
N TRP A 15 -1.80 -1.14 -22.88
CA TRP A 15 -0.52 -1.77 -23.16
C TRP A 15 -0.69 -3.29 -23.19
N ALA A 16 -0.78 -3.85 -24.39
CA ALA A 16 -0.95 -5.29 -24.56
C ALA A 16 0.34 -6.05 -24.23
N GLU A 17 0.19 -7.27 -23.70
CA GLU A 17 1.31 -8.14 -23.36
C GLU A 17 2.20 -8.40 -24.60
N ASN A 18 3.51 -8.28 -24.42
CA ASN A 18 4.52 -8.46 -25.46
C ASN A 18 4.40 -7.53 -26.67
N GLN A 19 3.80 -6.35 -26.51
CA GLN A 19 3.64 -5.33 -27.56
C GLN A 19 4.08 -3.94 -27.06
N SER A 20 4.26 -3.00 -27.98
CA SER A 20 4.37 -1.59 -27.64
C SER A 20 3.03 -1.05 -27.11
N ALA A 21 3.08 0.01 -26.32
CA ALA A 21 1.89 0.64 -25.78
C ALA A 21 1.01 1.23 -26.90
N ALA A 22 -0.30 1.05 -26.78
CA ALA A 22 -1.27 1.74 -27.63
C ALA A 22 -1.53 3.16 -27.10
N ASP A 23 -1.45 3.34 -25.78
CA ASP A 23 -1.59 4.64 -25.10
C ASP A 23 -0.33 5.04 -24.34
N ILE A 24 -0.03 6.34 -24.36
CA ILE A 24 1.16 6.94 -23.76
C ILE A 24 0.75 8.04 -22.78
N PRO A 25 0.16 7.69 -21.61
CA PRO A 25 -0.15 8.68 -20.58
C PRO A 25 1.12 9.25 -19.94
N ASP A 26 1.08 10.52 -19.53
CA ASP A 26 2.18 11.15 -18.78
C ASP A 26 2.33 10.57 -17.35
N LEU A 27 1.27 9.96 -16.81
CA LEU A 27 1.14 9.35 -15.48
C LEU A 27 1.30 10.32 -14.30
N TYR A 28 1.54 11.60 -14.55
CA TYR A 28 1.70 12.60 -13.50
C TYR A 28 0.33 12.95 -12.88
N PRO A 29 0.18 12.89 -11.55
CA PRO A 29 -1.09 13.23 -10.92
C PRO A 29 -1.42 14.73 -11.06
N ASP A 30 -2.43 15.07 -11.85
CA ASP A 30 -3.00 16.42 -11.91
C ASP A 30 -3.90 16.71 -10.68
N VAL A 31 -4.47 15.67 -10.07
CA VAL A 31 -5.34 15.73 -8.89
C VAL A 31 -5.06 14.58 -7.93
N TYR A 32 -5.29 14.77 -6.63
CA TYR A 32 -5.14 13.72 -5.63
C TYR A 32 -6.48 13.04 -5.35
N VAL A 33 -6.54 11.74 -5.59
CA VAL A 33 -7.78 10.96 -5.48
C VAL A 33 -7.69 9.99 -4.31
N GLY A 34 -8.72 9.99 -3.47
CA GLY A 34 -8.96 8.97 -2.45
C GLY A 34 -10.35 8.36 -2.61
N ARG A 35 -10.53 7.15 -2.06
CA ARG A 35 -11.77 6.39 -2.16
C ARG A 35 -12.22 5.90 -0.80
N LEU A 36 -13.49 6.12 -0.46
CA LEU A 36 -14.15 5.49 0.69
C LEU A 36 -15.19 4.49 0.15
N PRO A 37 -14.84 3.22 -0.11
CA PRO A 37 -15.72 2.23 -0.73
C PRO A 37 -16.78 1.68 0.26
N CYS A 38 -17.53 2.57 0.87
CA CYS A 38 -18.60 2.25 1.81
C CYS A 38 -19.73 1.50 1.12
N ARG A 39 -20.24 0.45 1.76
CA ARG A 39 -21.35 -0.36 1.23
C ARG A 39 -22.68 -0.14 1.95
N ASN A 40 -22.65 0.62 3.04
CA ASN A 40 -23.81 0.91 3.86
C ASN A 40 -23.56 2.19 4.68
N ILE A 41 -24.64 2.70 5.28
CA ILE A 41 -24.62 3.92 6.08
C ILE A 41 -23.72 3.79 7.32
N PHE A 42 -23.57 2.59 7.88
CA PHE A 42 -22.72 2.38 9.05
C PHE A 42 -21.24 2.58 8.70
N ASP A 43 -20.77 2.04 7.57
CA ASP A 43 -19.40 2.25 7.07
C ASP A 43 -19.13 3.76 6.90
N VAL A 44 -20.06 4.49 6.27
CA VAL A 44 -19.95 5.96 6.09
C VAL A 44 -19.80 6.67 7.44
N LYS A 45 -20.71 6.38 8.39
CA LYS A 45 -20.69 7.00 9.73
C LYS A 45 -19.37 6.73 10.45
N VAL A 46 -18.85 5.52 10.37
CA VAL A 46 -17.58 5.13 11.01
C VAL A 46 -16.41 5.91 10.41
N VAL A 47 -16.25 5.89 9.08
CA VAL A 47 -15.07 6.49 8.46
C VAL A 47 -15.09 8.01 8.51
N VAL A 48 -16.25 8.64 8.30
CA VAL A 48 -16.39 10.10 8.40
C VAL A 48 -16.10 10.57 9.82
N LYS A 49 -16.62 9.87 10.84
CA LYS A 49 -16.31 10.21 12.23
C LYS A 49 -14.80 10.10 12.51
N LYS A 50 -14.15 9.03 12.05
CA LYS A 50 -12.69 8.84 12.21
C LYS A 50 -11.90 9.99 11.58
N ILE A 51 -12.26 10.43 10.37
CA ILE A 51 -11.62 11.56 9.69
C ILE A 51 -11.78 12.84 10.51
N ILE A 52 -13.02 13.19 10.89
CA ILE A 52 -13.30 14.39 11.69
C ILE A 52 -12.53 14.36 13.01
N ASP A 53 -12.58 13.25 13.76
CA ASP A 53 -11.89 13.12 15.04
C ASP A 53 -10.38 13.27 14.89
N TYR A 54 -9.79 12.62 13.87
CA TYR A 54 -8.35 12.63 13.60
C TYR A 54 -7.85 14.03 13.25
N GLU A 55 -8.62 14.80 12.49
CA GLU A 55 -8.24 16.14 12.06
C GLU A 55 -8.59 17.23 13.08
N SER A 56 -9.55 17.00 13.98
CA SER A 56 -10.02 17.98 14.98
C SER A 56 -8.96 18.45 15.99
N LYS A 57 -7.85 17.74 16.11
CA LYS A 57 -6.76 18.05 17.03
C LYS A 57 -5.48 17.36 16.61
N LYS A 58 -4.35 17.90 17.06
CA LYS A 58 -3.04 17.30 16.87
C LYS A 58 -2.97 15.93 17.55
N CYS A 59 -2.51 14.93 16.81
CA CYS A 59 -2.21 13.61 17.35
C CYS A 59 -1.10 13.68 18.41
N SER A 60 -1.28 12.96 19.51
CA SER A 60 -0.26 12.88 20.55
C SER A 60 0.99 12.17 20.04
N ASN A 61 2.15 12.80 20.21
CA ASN A 61 3.46 12.20 19.91
C ASN A 61 3.64 10.85 20.62
N SER A 62 3.00 10.64 21.78
CA SER A 62 3.13 9.40 22.55
C SER A 62 2.75 8.14 21.76
N TRP A 63 1.90 8.23 20.73
CA TRP A 63 1.61 7.12 19.82
C TRP A 63 1.93 7.46 18.37
N PHE A 64 1.78 8.72 17.96
CA PHE A 64 1.95 9.10 16.56
C PHE A 64 3.41 8.98 16.12
N LYS A 65 4.38 9.27 16.99
CA LYS A 65 5.81 9.15 16.67
C LYS A 65 6.34 7.70 16.73
N ARG A 66 5.49 6.70 16.55
CA ARG A 66 5.90 5.31 16.33
C ARG A 66 5.61 4.93 14.88
N MET A 67 6.60 4.33 14.22
CA MET A 67 6.44 3.71 12.91
C MET A 67 6.61 2.20 13.08
N VAL A 68 5.55 1.46 12.76
CA VAL A 68 5.59 0.00 12.75
C VAL A 68 5.96 -0.46 11.35
N VAL A 69 6.93 -1.35 11.25
CA VAL A 69 7.23 -2.02 9.98
C VAL A 69 7.10 -3.52 10.13
N VAL A 70 6.51 -4.16 9.13
CA VAL A 70 6.25 -5.59 9.08
C VAL A 70 6.89 -6.13 7.81
N GLY A 71 7.84 -7.04 7.96
CA GLY A 71 8.63 -7.56 6.85
C GLY A 71 9.26 -8.90 7.18
N GLY A 72 9.74 -9.57 6.14
CA GLY A 72 10.45 -10.83 6.23
C GLY A 72 11.21 -11.07 4.92
N ASP A 73 11.40 -12.33 4.60
CA ASP A 73 11.98 -12.79 3.35
C ASP A 73 10.83 -13.01 2.35
N THR A 74 10.36 -11.98 1.64
CA THR A 74 9.17 -12.11 0.79
C THR A 74 9.46 -13.07 -0.36
N TYR A 75 10.64 -13.00 -0.95
CA TYR A 75 11.06 -13.86 -2.04
C TYR A 75 12.40 -14.56 -1.73
N PRO A 76 12.40 -15.60 -0.85
CA PRO A 76 13.62 -16.26 -0.36
C PRO A 76 14.57 -16.81 -1.42
N GLU A 77 14.07 -17.08 -2.63
CA GLU A 77 14.84 -17.65 -3.74
C GLU A 77 15.26 -16.61 -4.78
N LYS A 78 14.86 -15.34 -4.62
CA LYS A 78 15.03 -14.28 -5.62
C LYS A 78 16.15 -13.31 -5.27
N THR A 79 16.34 -13.04 -3.99
CA THR A 79 17.34 -12.07 -3.49
C THR A 79 18.29 -12.75 -2.51
N SER A 80 19.50 -12.21 -2.36
CA SER A 80 20.47 -12.68 -1.36
C SER A 80 20.27 -12.05 0.02
N TYR A 81 19.19 -11.28 0.19
CA TYR A 81 18.84 -10.51 1.38
C TYR A 81 17.33 -10.62 1.61
N TYR A 82 16.88 -10.40 2.85
CA TYR A 82 15.46 -10.42 3.21
C TYR A 82 14.80 -9.13 2.75
N ASP A 83 14.24 -9.14 1.55
CA ASP A 83 13.76 -7.96 0.82
C ASP A 83 12.88 -7.04 1.69
N GLY A 84 11.87 -7.58 2.36
CA GLY A 84 10.91 -6.81 3.13
C GLY A 84 11.53 -6.19 4.37
N GLU A 85 12.54 -6.81 4.97
CA GLU A 85 13.27 -6.22 6.10
C GLU A 85 14.22 -5.11 5.63
N VAL A 86 14.90 -5.30 4.50
CA VAL A 86 15.79 -4.29 3.90
C VAL A 86 15.01 -3.05 3.48
N TYR A 87 13.91 -3.21 2.73
CA TYR A 87 13.11 -2.08 2.28
C TYR A 87 12.50 -1.34 3.47
N THR A 88 11.97 -2.09 4.45
CA THR A 88 11.40 -1.46 5.65
C THR A 88 12.43 -0.73 6.51
N GLN A 89 13.68 -1.20 6.56
CA GLN A 89 14.76 -0.44 7.17
C GLN A 89 15.02 0.90 6.45
N MET A 90 15.04 0.90 5.11
CA MET A 90 15.25 2.13 4.34
C MET A 90 14.13 3.16 4.58
N GLY A 91 12.87 2.73 4.65
CA GLY A 91 11.76 3.63 5.00
C GLY A 91 11.83 4.18 6.43
N LEU A 92 12.33 3.38 7.39
CA LEU A 92 12.59 3.87 8.76
C LEU A 92 13.68 4.95 8.78
N ASP A 93 14.74 4.79 7.98
CA ASP A 93 15.84 5.76 7.92
C ASP A 93 15.39 7.11 7.33
N MET A 94 14.31 7.11 6.54
CA MET A 94 13.66 8.31 6.00
C MET A 94 12.70 9.00 6.99
N MET A 95 12.56 8.48 8.23
CA MET A 95 11.59 8.97 9.22
C MET A 95 12.27 9.44 10.51
N PRO A 96 13.16 10.45 10.45
CA PRO A 96 13.87 10.93 11.63
C PRO A 96 12.90 11.39 12.72
N GLY A 97 13.19 11.01 13.96
CA GLY A 97 12.37 11.34 15.12
C GLY A 97 11.14 10.46 15.32
N PHE A 98 10.98 9.39 14.55
CA PHE A 98 10.05 8.29 14.86
C PHE A 98 10.78 7.16 15.61
N GLU A 99 10.11 6.57 16.58
CA GLU A 99 10.47 5.30 17.20
C GLU A 99 10.17 4.16 16.21
N ALA A 100 11.21 3.38 15.86
CA ALA A 100 11.08 2.23 14.98
C ALA A 100 10.58 1.00 15.77
N ILE A 101 9.42 0.47 15.38
CA ILE A 101 8.88 -0.79 15.89
C ILE A 101 8.96 -1.83 14.78
N LYS A 102 10.01 -2.64 14.82
CA LYS A 102 10.27 -3.68 13.82
C LYS A 102 9.54 -4.96 14.19
N LEU A 103 8.76 -5.48 13.24
CA LEU A 103 8.18 -6.81 13.26
C LEU A 103 8.77 -7.56 12.07
N TRP A 104 9.95 -8.11 12.29
CA TRP A 104 10.77 -8.81 11.33
C TRP A 104 10.77 -10.31 11.60
N ALA A 105 10.77 -11.10 10.52
CA ALA A 105 10.75 -12.54 10.62
C ALA A 105 12.11 -13.10 11.06
N SER A 106 13.21 -12.45 10.64
CA SER A 106 14.58 -12.91 10.86
C SER A 106 15.01 -12.87 12.34
N ASP A 107 14.57 -11.86 13.08
CA ASP A 107 14.87 -11.71 14.52
C ASP A 107 13.79 -12.32 15.42
N GLY A 108 12.73 -12.87 14.82
CA GLY A 108 11.61 -13.49 15.51
C GLY A 108 10.69 -12.50 16.22
N SER A 109 10.75 -11.19 15.94
CA SER A 109 9.77 -10.22 16.43
C SER A 109 8.42 -10.35 15.73
N LEU A 110 8.39 -10.90 14.51
CA LEU A 110 7.19 -11.32 13.79
C LEU A 110 7.06 -12.85 13.82
N LYS A 111 6.19 -13.39 14.69
CA LYS A 111 5.91 -14.83 14.77
C LYS A 111 4.52 -15.16 14.25
N SER A 112 3.58 -14.23 14.42
CA SER A 112 2.19 -14.39 14.02
C SER A 112 1.46 -13.05 13.93
N TRP A 113 0.23 -13.11 13.44
CA TRP A 113 -0.68 -11.97 13.41
C TRP A 113 -0.92 -11.29 14.76
N VAL A 114 -0.70 -12.00 15.87
CA VAL A 114 -0.83 -11.45 17.23
C VAL A 114 0.18 -10.33 17.47
N ASP A 115 1.38 -10.44 16.90
CA ASP A 115 2.45 -9.45 17.08
C ASP A 115 2.08 -8.14 16.37
N VAL A 116 1.52 -8.26 15.15
CA VAL A 116 0.98 -7.13 14.37
C VAL A 116 -0.18 -6.46 15.11
N VAL A 117 -1.17 -7.24 15.59
CA VAL A 117 -2.30 -6.71 16.34
C VAL A 117 -1.84 -6.00 17.62
N ARG A 118 -0.88 -6.56 18.35
CA ARG A 118 -0.31 -5.92 19.55
C ARG A 118 0.37 -4.59 19.22
N ALA A 119 1.15 -4.54 18.13
CA ALA A 119 1.81 -3.30 17.70
C ALA A 119 0.80 -2.21 17.33
N ILE A 120 -0.20 -2.54 16.50
CA ILE A 120 -1.26 -1.59 16.11
C ILE A 120 -2.05 -1.13 17.33
N ASN A 121 -2.45 -2.04 18.24
CA ASN A 121 -3.24 -1.71 19.43
C ASN A 121 -2.53 -0.79 20.43
N ARG A 122 -1.19 -0.80 20.47
CA ARG A 122 -0.43 0.21 21.23
C ARG A 122 -0.56 1.61 20.63
N GLY A 123 -0.83 1.69 19.33
CA GLY A 123 -0.94 2.89 18.51
C GLY A 123 0.36 3.18 17.75
N CYS A 124 0.24 3.63 16.52
CA CYS A 124 1.36 4.11 15.70
C CYS A 124 0.85 5.18 14.73
N GLY A 125 1.73 6.09 14.31
CA GLY A 125 1.39 7.06 13.26
C GLY A 125 1.43 6.44 11.87
N PHE A 126 2.35 5.48 11.68
CA PHE A 126 2.51 4.75 10.43
C PHE A 126 2.64 3.26 10.67
N ILE A 127 2.14 2.48 9.72
CA ILE A 127 2.43 1.06 9.60
C ILE A 127 2.72 0.71 8.14
N TRP A 128 3.80 -0.03 7.90
CA TRP A 128 4.16 -0.52 6.56
C TRP A 128 4.27 -2.04 6.56
N PHE A 129 3.60 -2.67 5.61
CA PHE A 129 3.66 -4.10 5.33
C PHE A 129 4.40 -4.35 4.01
N SER A 130 5.61 -4.91 4.06
CA SER A 130 6.40 -5.31 2.88
C SER A 130 6.44 -6.83 2.78
N GLY A 131 5.63 -7.39 1.89
CA GLY A 131 5.40 -8.83 1.80
C GLY A 131 4.30 -9.20 0.81
N HIS A 132 3.85 -10.46 0.85
CA HIS A 132 2.81 -10.98 -0.03
C HIS A 132 1.42 -10.55 0.37
N GLY A 133 0.55 -10.39 -0.63
CA GLY A 133 -0.84 -10.04 -0.45
C GLY A 133 -1.80 -10.90 -1.26
N ASN A 134 -3.05 -10.89 -0.80
CA ASN A 134 -4.24 -11.14 -1.62
C ASN A 134 -5.39 -10.29 -1.07
N PRO A 135 -6.60 -10.31 -1.69
CA PRO A 135 -7.71 -9.48 -1.20
C PRO A 135 -8.12 -9.72 0.26
N ALA A 136 -7.78 -10.85 0.91
CA ALA A 136 -8.17 -11.14 2.28
C ALA A 136 -7.02 -11.29 3.30
N SER A 137 -5.76 -11.24 2.87
CA SER A 137 -4.64 -11.45 3.78
C SER A 137 -3.33 -10.84 3.32
N TRP A 138 -2.47 -10.58 4.29
CA TRP A 138 -1.06 -10.27 4.10
C TRP A 138 -0.19 -11.30 4.84
N ALA A 139 0.93 -11.70 4.25
CA ALA A 139 1.88 -12.64 4.84
C ALA A 139 3.32 -12.44 4.29
N THR A 140 4.30 -13.04 4.96
CA THR A 140 5.70 -13.10 4.50
C THR A 140 6.31 -14.46 4.88
N HIS A 141 7.59 -14.68 4.60
CA HIS A 141 8.32 -15.87 5.01
C HIS A 141 9.44 -15.57 6.01
N PRO A 142 9.82 -16.54 6.87
CA PRO A 142 11.07 -16.46 7.59
C PRO A 142 12.26 -16.69 6.65
N PRO A 143 13.48 -16.26 7.05
CA PRO A 143 14.68 -16.49 6.28
C PRO A 143 14.86 -17.92 5.78
N ASN A 144 15.24 -18.06 4.51
CA ASN A 144 15.59 -19.35 3.90
C ASN A 144 14.48 -20.42 4.07
N SER A 145 13.22 -20.01 4.04
CA SER A 145 12.09 -20.91 4.27
C SER A 145 10.89 -20.57 3.41
N SER A 146 10.19 -21.56 2.91
CA SER A 146 8.89 -21.40 2.22
C SER A 146 7.70 -21.36 3.18
N LYS A 147 7.93 -21.40 4.51
CA LYS A 147 6.86 -21.35 5.51
C LYS A 147 6.19 -19.98 5.53
N TRP A 148 4.87 -19.94 5.66
CA TRP A 148 4.12 -18.69 5.72
C TRP A 148 3.99 -18.17 7.15
N ILE A 149 4.36 -16.91 7.37
CA ILE A 149 4.02 -16.13 8.56
C ILE A 149 2.91 -15.16 8.19
N THR A 150 1.71 -15.43 8.69
CA THR A 150 0.55 -14.54 8.46
C THR A 150 0.67 -13.29 9.32
N GLY A 151 0.68 -12.11 8.70
CA GLY A 151 0.61 -10.83 9.43
C GLY A 151 -0.83 -10.43 9.77
N LEU A 152 -1.74 -10.39 8.81
CA LEU A 152 -3.17 -10.13 9.08
C LEU A 152 -4.09 -10.76 8.02
N LYS A 153 -5.17 -11.39 8.46
CA LYS A 153 -6.35 -11.80 7.67
C LYS A 153 -7.56 -10.93 8.03
N LEU A 154 -8.57 -10.87 7.17
CA LEU A 154 -9.79 -10.08 7.42
C LEU A 154 -10.43 -10.33 8.80
N TRP A 155 -10.54 -11.60 9.21
CA TRP A 155 -11.13 -11.94 10.51
C TRP A 155 -10.24 -11.54 11.70
N GLN A 156 -8.92 -11.51 11.52
CA GLN A 156 -7.96 -11.10 12.56
C GLN A 156 -8.02 -9.60 12.81
N MET A 157 -8.46 -8.81 11.83
CA MET A 157 -8.68 -7.37 12.02
C MET A 157 -9.83 -7.06 12.99
N ASN A 158 -10.66 -8.04 13.36
CA ASN A 158 -11.64 -7.87 14.44
C ASN A 158 -10.98 -7.63 15.81
N PHE A 159 -9.68 -7.91 15.96
CA PHE A 159 -8.92 -7.69 17.19
C PHE A 159 -8.17 -6.35 17.21
N LEU A 160 -8.40 -5.48 16.22
CA LEU A 160 -7.86 -4.12 16.19
C LEU A 160 -8.72 -3.21 17.06
N PHE A 161 -8.16 -2.81 18.19
CA PHE A 161 -8.76 -2.00 19.26
C PHE A 161 -7.92 -0.76 19.58
N ASN A 162 -7.16 -0.25 18.60
CA ASN A 162 -6.35 0.97 18.74
C ASN A 162 -7.18 2.27 18.85
N LYS A 163 -8.52 2.20 18.80
CA LYS A 163 -9.44 3.34 18.98
C LYS A 163 -9.08 4.50 18.04
N GLU A 164 -8.90 5.71 18.57
CA GLU A 164 -8.55 6.93 17.81
C GLU A 164 -7.05 7.00 17.42
N LYS A 165 -6.21 6.02 17.80
CA LYS A 165 -4.78 5.99 17.43
C LYS A 165 -4.60 5.35 16.05
N LEU A 166 -5.02 6.07 15.02
CA LEU A 166 -5.21 5.53 13.68
C LEU A 166 -3.99 5.79 12.79
N PRO A 167 -3.18 4.76 12.44
CA PRO A 167 -2.04 4.94 11.55
C PRO A 167 -2.46 5.17 10.10
N ILE A 168 -1.55 5.73 9.32
CA ILE A 168 -1.53 5.57 7.86
C ILE A 168 -0.85 4.24 7.55
N CYS A 169 -1.51 3.40 6.76
CA CYS A 169 -1.03 2.08 6.40
C CYS A 169 -0.54 2.06 4.96
N ILE A 170 0.67 1.54 4.74
CA ILE A 170 1.26 1.33 3.42
C ILE A 170 1.40 -0.18 3.20
N THR A 171 1.00 -0.69 2.03
CA THR A 171 1.00 -2.13 1.71
C THR A 171 1.15 -2.39 0.21
N GLY A 172 1.97 -1.58 -0.48
CA GLY A 172 2.22 -1.66 -1.91
C GLY A 172 2.68 -3.02 -2.40
N SER A 173 3.79 -3.52 -1.86
CA SER A 173 4.31 -4.87 -2.14
C SER A 173 3.27 -5.99 -1.94
N GLY A 174 2.25 -5.75 -1.11
CA GLY A 174 1.14 -6.66 -0.87
C GLY A 174 0.16 -6.72 -2.03
N CYS A 175 0.46 -7.58 -3.02
CA CYS A 175 -0.39 -7.83 -4.19
C CYS A 175 -1.89 -7.91 -3.83
N PHE A 176 -2.75 -7.21 -4.59
CA PHE A 176 -4.20 -7.21 -4.42
C PHE A 176 -4.76 -6.81 -3.04
N ASN A 177 -3.96 -6.36 -2.07
CA ASN A 177 -4.50 -6.00 -0.75
C ASN A 177 -5.54 -4.87 -0.84
N SER A 178 -5.48 -4.03 -1.88
CA SER A 178 -6.45 -2.99 -2.18
C SER A 178 -7.42 -3.30 -3.32
N MET A 179 -7.58 -4.57 -3.76
CA MET A 179 -8.52 -4.96 -4.83
C MET A 179 -9.99 -4.71 -4.44
N PHE A 180 -10.50 -3.49 -4.61
CA PHE A 180 -11.82 -3.06 -4.08
C PHE A 180 -13.03 -3.61 -4.85
N ASN A 181 -12.81 -4.19 -6.02
CA ASN A 181 -13.79 -4.82 -6.89
C ASN A 181 -14.08 -6.30 -6.54
N VAL A 182 -14.05 -6.62 -5.24
CA VAL A 182 -14.39 -7.94 -4.68
C VAL A 182 -15.60 -7.85 -3.75
N SER A 183 -16.42 -8.88 -3.69
CA SER A 183 -17.58 -8.99 -2.81
C SER A 183 -17.91 -10.45 -2.52
N LEU A 184 -18.87 -10.69 -1.62
CA LEU A 184 -19.34 -12.06 -1.33
C LEU A 184 -19.94 -12.79 -2.54
N LYS A 185 -20.34 -12.07 -3.60
CA LYS A 185 -21.01 -12.62 -4.79
C LYS A 185 -20.27 -12.35 -6.09
N HIS A 186 -19.16 -11.63 -6.05
CA HIS A 186 -18.46 -11.15 -7.24
C HIS A 186 -16.99 -10.95 -6.92
N SER A 187 -16.11 -11.55 -7.70
CA SER A 187 -14.71 -11.18 -7.78
C SER A 187 -14.38 -10.96 -9.24
N ASP A 188 -13.85 -9.79 -9.59
CA ASP A 188 -13.40 -9.57 -10.97
C ASP A 188 -12.28 -10.53 -11.35
N TRP A 189 -12.16 -10.71 -12.67
CA TRP A 189 -11.31 -11.69 -13.34
C TRP A 189 -9.80 -11.59 -13.01
N THR A 190 -9.39 -10.52 -12.34
CA THR A 190 -7.98 -10.18 -12.07
C THR A 190 -7.27 -11.17 -11.15
N TYR A 191 -7.99 -11.84 -10.23
CA TYR A 191 -7.40 -12.81 -9.31
C TYR A 191 -7.58 -14.24 -9.84
N PHE A 192 -6.47 -15.00 -9.96
CA PHE A 192 -6.43 -16.34 -10.59
C PHE A 192 -7.01 -16.40 -12.03
N MET A 193 -6.95 -15.29 -12.80
CA MET A 193 -7.54 -15.21 -14.15
C MET A 193 -9.01 -15.64 -14.18
N GLY A 194 -9.75 -15.39 -13.09
CA GLY A 194 -11.15 -15.80 -12.95
C GLY A 194 -11.39 -17.31 -12.89
N LEU A 195 -10.35 -18.16 -12.86
CA LEU A 195 -10.47 -19.62 -12.78
C LEU A 195 -11.12 -20.08 -11.46
N PHE A 196 -10.92 -19.31 -10.39
CA PHE A 196 -11.52 -19.57 -9.09
C PHE A 196 -12.13 -18.29 -8.51
N PRO A 197 -13.45 -18.26 -8.21
CA PRO A 197 -14.06 -17.10 -7.60
C PRO A 197 -13.47 -16.87 -6.19
N TYR A 198 -12.88 -15.71 -5.97
CA TYR A 198 -12.29 -15.33 -4.69
C TYR A 198 -13.22 -14.35 -3.97
N ASN A 199 -14.34 -14.91 -3.48
CA ASN A 199 -15.43 -14.14 -2.88
C ASN A 199 -15.11 -13.72 -1.44
N VAL A 200 -14.64 -12.49 -1.28
CA VAL A 200 -14.37 -11.88 0.03
C VAL A 200 -15.25 -10.65 0.21
N PRO A 201 -15.75 -10.35 1.42
CA PRO A 201 -16.74 -9.30 1.62
C PRO A 201 -16.21 -7.89 1.29
N TYR A 202 -14.90 -7.71 1.29
CA TYR A 202 -14.17 -6.50 0.94
C TYR A 202 -12.66 -6.82 0.98
N CYS A 203 -11.84 -5.95 0.38
CA CYS A 203 -10.39 -6.12 0.38
C CYS A 203 -9.75 -5.83 1.74
N TRP A 204 -8.52 -6.31 1.93
CA TRP A 204 -7.70 -6.19 3.12
C TRP A 204 -7.50 -4.72 3.54
N SER A 205 -7.17 -3.86 2.58
CA SER A 205 -6.95 -2.44 2.85
C SER A 205 -8.23 -1.73 3.31
N TRP A 206 -9.40 -2.06 2.72
CA TRP A 206 -10.66 -1.49 3.20
C TRP A 206 -11.02 -1.99 4.60
N ALA A 207 -10.72 -3.24 4.92
CA ALA A 207 -10.95 -3.83 6.24
C ALA A 207 -10.19 -3.10 7.38
N MET A 208 -9.02 -2.54 7.07
CA MET A 208 -8.25 -1.68 7.97
C MET A 208 -8.96 -0.33 8.19
N VAL A 209 -9.39 0.34 7.12
CA VAL A 209 -9.98 1.69 7.22
C VAL A 209 -11.38 1.65 7.84
N LYS A 210 -12.23 0.70 7.46
CA LYS A 210 -13.63 0.63 7.93
C LYS A 210 -13.81 0.15 9.36
N ARG A 211 -12.73 -0.23 10.05
CA ARG A 211 -12.79 -0.85 11.38
C ARG A 211 -13.31 0.15 12.42
N ALA A 212 -14.49 -0.11 12.97
CA ALA A 212 -15.13 0.81 13.94
C ALA A 212 -14.37 0.95 15.27
N THR A 213 -13.63 -0.08 15.67
CA THR A 213 -12.89 -0.11 16.94
C THR A 213 -11.43 0.35 16.83
N GLY A 214 -10.98 0.77 15.65
CA GLY A 214 -9.58 1.09 15.38
C GLY A 214 -9.23 0.98 13.91
N GLY A 215 -8.21 0.17 13.59
CA GLY A 215 -7.70 0.02 12.24
C GLY A 215 -6.84 1.21 11.81
N SER A 216 -6.89 1.62 10.54
CA SER A 216 -6.11 2.75 9.99
C SER A 216 -6.98 3.98 9.73
N ILE A 217 -6.38 5.17 9.63
CA ILE A 217 -7.08 6.36 9.13
C ILE A 217 -7.14 6.36 7.60
N ALA A 218 -6.07 5.84 6.99
CA ALA A 218 -5.97 5.61 5.57
C ALA A 218 -5.10 4.38 5.29
N THR A 219 -5.35 3.71 4.17
CA THR A 219 -4.49 2.66 3.65
C THR A 219 -4.21 2.89 2.17
N ILE A 220 -2.94 2.84 1.78
CA ILE A 220 -2.51 2.93 0.38
C ILE A 220 -1.84 1.60 0.01
N GLY A 221 -2.20 1.05 -1.15
CA GLY A 221 -1.57 -0.17 -1.65
C GLY A 221 -2.19 -0.65 -2.97
N ALA A 222 -1.68 -1.78 -3.47
CA ALA A 222 -1.95 -2.25 -4.82
C ALA A 222 -3.32 -2.93 -5.00
N THR A 223 -3.95 -2.65 -6.13
CA THR A 223 -5.20 -3.27 -6.57
C THR A 223 -4.97 -4.56 -7.36
N ALA A 224 -3.75 -4.80 -7.85
CA ALA A 224 -3.38 -5.94 -8.67
C ALA A 224 -2.00 -6.50 -8.27
N PHE A 225 -1.35 -7.26 -9.18
CA PHE A 225 0.00 -7.77 -8.99
C PHE A 225 1.04 -6.66 -8.94
N SER A 226 1.80 -6.61 -7.87
CA SER A 226 2.92 -5.68 -7.71
C SER A 226 4.24 -6.37 -7.97
N TYR A 227 5.16 -5.61 -8.55
CA TYR A 227 6.44 -6.13 -9.03
C TYR A 227 7.57 -5.32 -8.44
N GLU A 228 8.54 -6.02 -7.86
CA GLU A 228 9.71 -5.37 -7.28
C GLU A 228 10.78 -5.13 -8.34
N SER A 229 11.80 -4.33 -8.04
CA SER A 229 12.89 -4.08 -9.00
C SER A 229 13.52 -5.38 -9.53
N PRO A 230 13.70 -6.47 -8.73
CA PRO A 230 14.15 -7.77 -9.25
C PRO A 230 13.19 -8.49 -10.22
N ASP A 231 11.92 -8.08 -10.33
CA ASP A 231 10.97 -8.58 -11.35
C ASP A 231 11.16 -7.93 -12.73
N ILE A 232 11.86 -6.81 -12.77
CA ILE A 232 11.94 -5.92 -13.93
C ILE A 232 13.31 -6.10 -14.58
N ASN A 233 13.35 -6.22 -15.91
CA ASN A 233 14.57 -6.49 -16.68
C ASN A 233 15.71 -5.50 -16.40
N ARG A 234 15.37 -4.25 -16.06
CA ARG A 234 16.35 -3.19 -15.75
C ARG A 234 16.83 -3.20 -14.29
N GLY A 235 16.20 -3.99 -13.42
CA GLY A 235 16.53 -4.01 -11.99
C GLY A 235 16.13 -2.73 -11.26
N GLU A 236 15.15 -1.97 -11.77
CA GLU A 236 14.70 -0.69 -11.23
C GLU A 236 13.22 -0.41 -11.56
N GLY A 237 12.63 0.61 -10.92
CA GLY A 237 11.21 0.95 -11.12
C GLY A 237 10.25 -0.01 -10.40
N GLY A 238 10.75 -0.69 -9.37
CA GLY A 238 9.97 -1.57 -8.53
C GLY A 238 9.00 -0.86 -7.60
N ILE A 239 8.02 -1.62 -7.13
CA ILE A 239 6.96 -1.16 -6.25
C ILE A 239 7.47 -0.71 -4.88
N GLU A 240 8.53 -1.36 -4.39
CA GLU A 240 9.19 -1.05 -3.12
C GLU A 240 9.74 0.38 -3.08
N TRP A 241 10.09 0.94 -4.24
CA TRP A 241 10.52 2.33 -4.34
C TRP A 241 9.38 3.28 -3.98
N LEU A 242 8.19 3.03 -4.51
CA LEU A 242 6.99 3.83 -4.19
C LEU A 242 6.61 3.69 -2.71
N ASP A 243 6.66 2.47 -2.17
CA ASP A 243 6.42 2.21 -0.74
C ASP A 243 7.36 3.03 0.15
N MET A 244 8.67 2.97 -0.10
CA MET A 244 9.66 3.64 0.76
C MET A 244 9.64 5.16 0.60
N HIS A 245 9.49 5.67 -0.62
CA HIS A 245 9.57 7.12 -0.88
C HIS A 245 8.32 7.90 -0.46
N PHE A 246 7.22 7.22 -0.12
CA PHE A 246 6.15 7.84 0.67
C PHE A 246 6.70 8.43 1.98
N PHE A 247 7.58 7.69 2.66
CA PHE A 247 8.21 8.12 3.90
C PHE A 247 9.24 9.22 3.68
N GLU A 248 9.95 9.24 2.54
CA GLU A 248 10.81 10.36 2.19
C GLU A 248 10.03 11.68 2.09
N GLN A 249 8.91 11.67 1.35
CA GLN A 249 8.09 12.86 1.15
C GLN A 249 7.55 13.40 2.48
N TYR A 250 7.13 12.52 3.38
CA TYR A 250 6.65 12.93 4.69
C TYR A 250 7.80 13.33 5.64
N GLY A 251 8.74 12.41 5.90
CA GLY A 251 9.74 12.51 6.96
C GLY A 251 10.91 13.43 6.65
N LEU A 252 11.30 13.56 5.38
CA LEU A 252 12.44 14.38 4.96
C LEU A 252 12.03 15.64 4.20
N LYS A 253 10.96 15.58 3.38
CA LYS A 253 10.48 16.74 2.60
C LYS A 253 9.37 17.53 3.30
N ASN A 254 8.90 17.09 4.47
CA ASN A 254 7.87 17.74 5.28
C ASN A 254 6.53 17.96 4.54
N VAL A 255 6.20 17.10 3.58
CA VAL A 255 4.89 17.08 2.94
C VAL A 255 3.91 16.40 3.89
N THR A 256 2.77 17.04 4.17
CA THR A 256 1.91 16.64 5.31
C THR A 256 0.44 16.45 4.97
N ILE A 257 0.03 16.80 3.75
CA ILE A 257 -1.30 16.45 3.23
C ILE A 257 -1.19 15.09 2.55
N LEU A 258 -2.03 14.14 2.94
CA LEU A 258 -1.88 12.73 2.58
C LEU A 258 -1.85 12.48 1.06
N GLY A 259 -2.78 13.08 0.33
CA GLY A 259 -2.82 13.01 -1.14
C GLY A 259 -1.61 13.66 -1.79
N GLU A 260 -1.10 14.76 -1.22
CA GLU A 260 0.10 15.43 -1.72
C GLU A 260 1.37 14.59 -1.51
N VAL A 261 1.50 13.91 -0.35
CA VAL A 261 2.60 12.97 -0.10
C VAL A 261 2.61 11.89 -1.17
N TRP A 262 1.46 11.26 -1.45
CA TRP A 262 1.38 10.21 -2.45
C TRP A 262 1.61 10.74 -3.88
N GLY A 263 0.98 11.86 -4.26
CA GLY A 263 1.16 12.45 -5.58
C GLY A 263 2.60 12.89 -5.86
N LYS A 264 3.29 13.44 -4.86
CA LYS A 264 4.72 13.78 -4.97
C LYS A 264 5.62 12.55 -5.01
N THR A 265 5.23 11.46 -4.35
CA THR A 265 5.94 10.18 -4.45
C THR A 265 5.88 9.64 -5.89
N ILE A 266 4.69 9.62 -6.51
CA ILE A 266 4.53 9.25 -7.93
C ILE A 266 5.35 10.17 -8.84
N THR A 267 5.26 11.49 -8.62
CA THR A 267 6.02 12.47 -9.41
C THR A 267 7.53 12.20 -9.33
N ALA A 268 8.06 11.95 -8.13
CA ALA A 268 9.47 11.63 -7.93
C ALA A 268 9.86 10.29 -8.57
N PHE A 269 8.98 9.29 -8.55
CA PHE A 269 9.21 8.01 -9.24
C PHE A 269 9.36 8.22 -10.76
N LEU A 270 8.43 8.95 -11.38
CA LEU A 270 8.43 9.22 -12.82
C LEU A 270 9.60 10.13 -13.26
N GLN A 271 10.17 10.91 -12.34
CA GLN A 271 11.39 11.68 -12.58
C GLN A 271 12.67 10.84 -12.53
N ASN A 272 12.66 9.74 -11.76
CA ASN A 272 13.83 8.86 -11.61
C ASN A 272 13.82 7.69 -12.61
N PHE A 273 12.65 7.22 -13.04
CA PHE A 273 12.54 6.06 -13.92
C PHE A 273 11.87 6.40 -15.24
N THR A 274 12.56 6.10 -16.34
CA THR A 274 12.06 6.29 -17.68
C THR A 274 11.20 5.11 -18.13
N ILE A 275 10.04 5.39 -18.72
CA ILE A 275 9.17 4.38 -19.33
C ILE A 275 9.41 4.38 -20.84
N ASN A 276 9.92 3.27 -21.39
CA ASN A 276 10.01 3.09 -22.83
C ASN A 276 8.71 2.48 -23.36
N TRP A 277 7.83 3.33 -23.90
CA TRP A 277 6.53 2.93 -24.45
C TRP A 277 6.61 2.02 -25.69
N ASN A 278 7.80 1.88 -26.29
CA ASN A 278 8.06 0.94 -27.39
C ASN A 278 8.65 -0.40 -26.91
N ASP A 279 8.78 -0.60 -25.60
CA ASP A 279 9.27 -1.84 -25.03
C ASP A 279 8.21 -2.94 -25.13
N ASN A 280 8.55 -4.03 -25.80
CA ASN A 280 7.69 -5.19 -26.00
C ASN A 280 8.12 -6.39 -25.13
N SER A 281 9.01 -6.19 -24.17
CA SER A 281 9.43 -7.26 -23.27
C SER A 281 8.40 -7.51 -22.17
N PRO A 282 8.14 -8.79 -21.79
CA PRO A 282 7.12 -9.14 -20.80
C PRO A 282 7.42 -8.56 -19.41
N ASN A 283 8.70 -8.42 -19.07
CA ASN A 283 9.20 -7.91 -17.79
C ASN A 283 9.84 -6.52 -17.93
N GLY A 284 9.36 -5.74 -18.91
CA GLY A 284 9.93 -4.45 -19.29
C GLY A 284 9.23 -3.24 -18.67
N SER A 285 9.22 -2.15 -19.44
CA SER A 285 8.69 -0.84 -19.05
C SER A 285 7.19 -0.84 -18.74
N ALA A 286 6.44 -1.81 -19.29
CA ALA A 286 5.03 -1.99 -18.95
C ALA A 286 4.83 -2.25 -17.45
N ILE A 287 5.74 -2.98 -16.80
CA ILE A 287 5.68 -3.24 -15.36
C ILE A 287 5.95 -1.95 -14.56
N ILE A 288 6.92 -1.14 -14.98
CA ILE A 288 7.21 0.16 -14.36
C ILE A 288 5.98 1.07 -14.43
N ALA A 289 5.36 1.18 -15.62
CA ALA A 289 4.14 1.95 -15.81
C ALA A 289 2.98 1.42 -14.96
N LYS A 290 2.85 0.09 -14.84
CA LYS A 290 1.81 -0.58 -14.05
C LYS A 290 1.95 -0.30 -12.55
N ASN A 291 3.16 -0.38 -12.00
CA ASN A 291 3.45 -0.11 -10.59
C ASN A 291 2.96 1.28 -10.15
N VAL A 292 3.03 2.28 -11.03
CA VAL A 292 2.54 3.64 -10.78
C VAL A 292 1.00 3.73 -10.78
N GLN A 293 0.33 2.95 -11.63
CA GLN A 293 -1.10 3.06 -11.89
C GLN A 293 -1.97 2.28 -10.90
N GLU A 294 -1.45 1.20 -10.33
CA GLU A 294 -2.27 0.19 -9.66
C GLU A 294 -2.56 0.47 -8.19
N TRP A 295 -2.22 1.64 -7.67
CA TRP A 295 -2.38 1.96 -6.27
C TRP A 295 -3.62 2.79 -6.02
N VAL A 296 -4.29 2.50 -4.91
CA VAL A 296 -5.44 3.27 -4.45
C VAL A 296 -5.23 3.73 -3.02
N LEU A 297 -5.58 5.00 -2.77
CA LEU A 297 -5.69 5.57 -1.45
C LEU A 297 -7.10 5.34 -0.90
N PHE A 298 -7.25 4.42 0.06
CA PHE A 298 -8.48 4.35 0.86
C PHE A 298 -8.38 5.29 2.04
N GLY A 299 -9.05 6.44 1.94
CA GLY A 299 -8.97 7.52 2.90
C GLY A 299 -9.37 8.85 2.27
N ASP A 300 -9.27 9.91 3.05
CA ASP A 300 -9.45 11.28 2.57
C ASP A 300 -8.10 11.80 2.02
N PRO A 301 -7.99 12.14 0.73
CA PRO A 301 -6.73 12.65 0.16
C PRO A 301 -6.36 14.05 0.69
N SER A 302 -7.31 14.80 1.25
CA SER A 302 -7.07 16.11 1.85
C SER A 302 -6.59 16.03 3.31
N LEU A 303 -6.56 14.82 3.88
CA LEU A 303 -6.23 14.59 5.29
C LEU A 303 -4.85 15.15 5.67
N LYS A 304 -4.80 15.97 6.73
CA LYS A 304 -3.55 16.38 7.37
C LYS A 304 -3.01 15.24 8.23
N ILE A 305 -1.87 14.68 7.80
CA ILE A 305 -1.19 13.62 8.54
C ILE A 305 -0.76 14.14 9.92
N GLY A 306 -1.24 13.50 10.99
CA GLY A 306 -1.03 13.90 12.37
C GLY A 306 -2.03 14.91 12.93
N GLY A 307 -3.06 15.30 12.16
CA GLY A 307 -4.12 16.23 12.56
C GLY A 307 -3.69 17.70 12.54
N TYR A 308 -4.65 18.61 12.73
CA TYR A 308 -4.39 20.05 12.79
C TYR A 308 -4.04 20.52 14.20
N PHE A 309 -3.18 21.53 14.29
CA PHE A 309 -3.04 22.30 15.51
C PHE A 309 -4.29 23.18 15.65
N ASN A 310 -4.95 23.13 16.80
CA ASN A 310 -5.93 24.14 17.17
C ASN A 310 -5.22 25.42 17.62
#